data_AF-A0A0M4F1C6-F1
#
_entry.id   AF-A0A0M4F1C6-F1
#
_cell.length_a   1.000
_cell.length_b   1.000
_cell.length_c   1.000
_cell.angle_alpha   90.00
_cell.angle_beta   90.00
_cell.angle_gamma   90.00
#
_symmetry.space_group_name_H-M   'P 1'
#
loop_
_entity.id
_entity.type
_entity.pdbx_description
1 polymer ?
#
loop_
_entity_poly.entity_id
_entity_poly.type
_entity_poly.pdbx_seq_one_letter_code
_entity_poly.pdbx_strand_id
1 'polypeptide(L)'
;MAVDDLSYAFTHCPDRFASNKRLILIYLVPIKMLLGYLPRKSLLERYDLLLFDDLALALKAGNVNKFDEIVRDQELVLIRSGIYLLVEKLKFIVYRNLFKKVFAIRQTHQLDMADFLTALQFVGVTDVSIDETHCIIANLIYEGKIKGYISHAHNKLVVSKQNPFPPLIST
;
A
#
# COMPACT_ATOMS: atom_id res chain seq x y z
N MET A 1 2.93 13.73 14.76
CA MET A 1 4.39 13.90 14.99
C MET A 1 5.12 13.97 13.64
N ALA A 2 5.58 12.89 13.01
CA ALA A 2 6.37 13.01 11.76
C ALA A 2 5.62 13.62 10.54
N VAL A 3 4.36 13.22 10.28
CA VAL A 3 3.59 13.76 9.14
C VAL A 3 3.25 15.24 9.32
N ASP A 4 3.00 15.67 10.56
CA ASP A 4 2.66 17.05 10.90
C ASP A 4 3.89 17.94 10.73
N ASP A 5 5.04 17.51 11.25
CA ASP A 5 6.31 18.24 11.13
C ASP A 5 6.73 18.40 9.67
N LEU A 6 6.64 17.35 8.85
CA LEU A 6 6.96 17.41 7.42
C LEU A 6 5.93 18.23 6.63
N SER A 7 4.65 18.16 6.99
CA SER A 7 3.62 19.01 6.38
C SER A 7 3.83 20.49 6.73
N TYR A 8 4.20 20.78 7.97
CA TYR A 8 4.57 22.12 8.43
C TYR A 8 5.81 22.62 7.67
N ALA A 9 6.87 21.81 7.59
CA ALA A 9 8.08 22.16 6.84
C ALA A 9 7.78 22.44 5.36
N PHE A 10 6.96 21.62 4.70
CA PHE A 10 6.61 21.84 3.29
C PHE A 10 5.83 23.12 3.05
N THR A 11 4.86 23.42 3.94
CA THR A 11 4.00 24.61 3.85
C THR A 11 4.77 25.90 4.15
N HIS A 12 5.71 25.87 5.10
CA HIS A 12 6.49 27.04 5.50
C HIS A 12 7.79 27.21 4.71
N CYS A 13 8.20 26.23 3.91
CA CYS A 13 9.32 26.39 2.99
C CYS A 13 8.91 27.33 1.83
N PRO A 14 9.65 28.44 1.58
CA PRO A 14 9.36 29.32 0.45
C PRO A 14 9.50 28.63 -0.91
N ASP A 15 8.62 28.95 -1.86
CA ASP A 15 8.59 28.35 -3.22
C ASP A 15 9.89 28.50 -4.01
N ARG A 16 10.69 29.54 -3.72
CA ARG A 16 12.01 29.75 -4.33
C ARG A 16 13.02 28.65 -4.00
N PHE A 17 12.83 27.90 -2.90
CA PHE A 17 13.72 26.82 -2.48
C PHE A 17 13.19 25.46 -2.93
N ALA A 18 13.07 25.28 -4.25
CA ALA A 18 12.50 24.07 -4.86
C ALA A 18 13.21 22.78 -4.42
N SER A 19 14.55 22.80 -4.32
CA SER A 19 15.34 21.66 -3.86
C SER A 19 15.00 21.24 -2.43
N ASN A 20 14.77 22.19 -1.53
CA ASN A 20 14.38 21.89 -0.14
C ASN A 20 12.97 21.33 -0.07
N LYS A 21 12.03 21.89 -0.85
CA LYS A 21 10.67 21.33 -0.97
C LYS A 21 10.70 19.91 -1.50
N ARG A 22 11.53 19.62 -2.51
CA ARG A 22 11.72 18.27 -3.05
C ARG A 22 12.21 17.31 -1.97
N LEU A 23 13.21 17.68 -1.19
CA LEU A 23 13.72 16.85 -0.08
C LEU A 23 12.62 16.54 0.94
N ILE A 24 11.81 17.53 1.32
CA ILE A 24 10.69 17.32 2.24
C ILE A 24 9.67 16.34 1.63
N LEU A 25 9.34 16.50 0.34
CA LEU A 25 8.37 15.66 -0.35
C LEU A 25 8.81 14.19 -0.49
N ILE A 26 10.12 13.92 -0.63
CA ILE A 26 10.66 12.55 -0.67
C ILE A 26 10.24 11.74 0.57
N TYR A 27 10.16 12.38 1.75
CA TYR A 27 9.69 11.74 2.98
C TYR A 27 8.18 11.88 3.18
N LEU A 28 7.62 13.05 2.89
CA LEU A 28 6.21 13.34 3.16
C LEU A 28 5.26 12.50 2.30
N VAL A 29 5.58 12.31 1.02
CA VAL A 29 4.73 11.59 0.07
C VAL A 29 4.47 10.15 0.53
N PRO A 30 5.49 9.30 0.76
CA PRO A 30 5.24 7.91 1.11
C PRO A 30 4.65 7.76 2.53
N ILE A 31 4.90 8.70 3.47
CA ILE A 31 4.19 8.76 4.75
C ILE A 31 2.70 9.02 4.55
N LYS A 32 2.34 10.01 3.72
CA LYS A 32 0.94 10.30 3.41
C LYS A 32 0.26 9.13 2.70
N MET A 33 0.98 8.41 1.82
CA MET A 33 0.48 7.18 1.19
C MET A 33 0.20 6.07 2.21
N LEU A 34 1.05 5.90 3.24
CA LEU A 34 0.79 4.96 4.34
C LEU A 34 -0.49 5.30 5.11
N LEU A 35 -0.80 6.59 5.24
CA LEU A 35 -2.04 7.09 5.85
C LEU A 35 -3.24 7.08 4.87
N GLY A 36 -3.09 6.51 3.68
CA GLY A 36 -4.17 6.38 2.71
C GLY A 36 -4.38 7.59 1.78
N TYR A 37 -3.52 8.60 1.83
CA TYR A 37 -3.58 9.75 0.92
C TYR A 37 -2.70 9.52 -0.31
N LEU A 38 -3.27 9.67 -1.51
CA LEU A 38 -2.50 9.56 -2.76
C LEU A 38 -1.96 10.94 -3.19
N PRO A 39 -0.72 11.00 -3.71
CA PRO A 39 -0.16 12.24 -4.24
C PRO A 39 -0.89 12.67 -5.52
N ARG A 40 -0.88 13.98 -5.79
CA ARG A 40 -1.35 14.52 -7.08
C ARG A 40 -0.20 14.46 -8.09
N LYS A 41 -0.46 13.93 -9.29
CA LYS A 41 0.54 13.81 -10.35
C LYS A 41 1.25 15.13 -10.68
N SER A 42 0.50 16.23 -10.79
CA SER A 42 1.07 17.55 -11.07
C SER A 42 2.05 18.05 -9.99
N LEU A 43 1.86 17.66 -8.74
CA LEU A 43 2.82 17.96 -7.67
C LEU A 43 4.10 17.15 -7.88
N LEU A 44 3.98 15.87 -8.24
CA LEU A 44 5.13 14.99 -8.47
C LEU A 44 5.95 15.43 -9.69
N GLU A 45 5.28 15.84 -10.77
CA GLU A 45 5.92 16.40 -11.97
C GLU A 45 6.72 17.66 -11.63
N ARG A 46 6.14 18.58 -10.84
CA ARG A 46 6.80 19.84 -10.45
C ARG A 46 8.11 19.63 -9.68
N TYR A 47 8.25 18.52 -8.95
CA TYR A 47 9.41 18.24 -8.10
C TYR A 47 10.23 17.02 -8.57
N ASP A 48 9.99 16.49 -9.77
CA ASP A 48 10.69 15.32 -10.30
C ASP A 48 10.64 14.10 -9.36
N LEU A 49 9.41 13.68 -9.05
CA LEU A 49 9.08 12.61 -8.10
C LEU A 49 8.09 11.60 -8.69
N LEU A 50 8.13 11.39 -10.01
CA LEU A 50 7.18 10.54 -10.74
C LEU A 50 7.19 9.07 -10.32
N LEU A 51 8.27 8.57 -9.70
CA LEU A 51 8.31 7.26 -9.05
C LEU A 51 7.10 7.03 -8.11
N PHE A 52 6.67 8.06 -7.37
CA PHE A 52 5.52 7.92 -6.47
C PHE A 52 4.18 7.88 -7.21
N ASP A 53 4.09 8.35 -8.46
CA ASP A 53 2.90 8.21 -9.31
C ASP A 53 2.71 6.73 -9.68
N ASP A 54 3.79 6.09 -10.15
CA ASP A 54 3.79 4.67 -10.51
C ASP A 54 3.46 3.77 -9.30
N LEU A 55 4.09 4.04 -8.15
CA LEU A 55 3.78 3.35 -6.89
C LEU A 55 2.32 3.57 -6.47
N ALA A 56 1.79 4.79 -6.60
CA ALA A 56 0.40 5.10 -6.27
C ALA A 56 -0.60 4.38 -7.18
N LEU A 57 -0.29 4.26 -8.48
CA LEU A 57 -1.11 3.50 -9.43
C LEU A 57 -1.13 2.00 -9.09
N ALA A 58 0.04 1.40 -8.84
CA ALA A 58 0.13 -0.01 -8.43
C ALA A 58 -0.60 -0.26 -7.11
N LEU A 59 -0.45 0.64 -6.13
CA LEU A 59 -1.12 0.58 -4.84
C LEU A 59 -2.64 0.68 -4.98
N LYS A 60 -3.15 1.63 -5.77
CA LYS A 60 -4.60 1.78 -6.03
C LYS A 60 -5.14 0.56 -6.78
N ALA A 61 -4.37 0.00 -7.70
CA ALA A 61 -4.74 -1.20 -8.44
C ALA A 61 -4.72 -2.46 -7.57
N GLY A 62 -3.95 -2.48 -6.48
CA GLY A 62 -3.66 -3.72 -5.76
C GLY A 62 -2.77 -4.66 -6.57
N ASN A 63 -1.94 -4.13 -7.48
CA ASN A 63 -1.03 -4.94 -8.28
C ASN A 63 0.31 -5.07 -7.56
N VAL A 64 0.47 -6.16 -6.81
CA VAL A 64 1.64 -6.41 -5.95
C VAL A 64 2.90 -6.66 -6.78
N ASN A 65 2.82 -7.46 -7.86
CA ASN A 65 3.98 -7.70 -8.72
C ASN A 65 4.47 -6.39 -9.35
N LYS A 66 3.54 -5.56 -9.86
CA LYS A 66 3.94 -4.28 -10.46
C LYS A 66 4.58 -3.34 -9.44
N PHE A 67 4.09 -3.35 -8.20
CA PHE A 67 4.71 -2.62 -7.11
C PHE A 67 6.14 -3.10 -6.86
N ASP A 68 6.36 -4.41 -6.77
CA ASP A 68 7.68 -5.01 -6.55
C ASP A 68 8.65 -4.74 -7.70
N GLU A 69 8.19 -4.75 -8.96
CA GLU A 69 8.99 -4.35 -10.12
C GLU A 69 9.49 -2.91 -9.98
N ILE A 70 8.60 -1.97 -9.66
CA ILE A 70 8.95 -0.55 -9.52
C ILE A 70 9.96 -0.35 -8.39
N VAL A 71 9.77 -1.02 -7.24
CA VAL A 71 10.69 -0.92 -6.10
C VAL A 71 12.06 -1.50 -6.46
N ARG A 72 12.10 -2.64 -7.16
CA ARG A 72 13.34 -3.27 -7.63
C ARG A 72 14.09 -2.36 -8.61
N ASP A 73 13.39 -1.80 -9.59
CA ASP A 73 13.98 -0.92 -10.61
C ASP A 73 14.55 0.38 -10.01
N GLN A 74 14.02 0.82 -8.87
CA GLN A 74 14.40 2.06 -8.19
C GLN A 74 15.12 1.83 -6.85
N GLU A 75 15.57 0.60 -6.58
CA GLU A 75 16.14 0.18 -5.29
C GLU A 75 17.26 1.12 -4.83
N LEU A 76 18.25 1.36 -5.70
CA LEU A 76 19.38 2.25 -5.38
C LEU A 76 18.95 3.68 -5.06
N VAL A 77 17.94 4.21 -5.75
CA VAL A 77 17.40 5.56 -5.51
C VAL A 77 16.70 5.62 -4.16
N LEU A 78 15.89 4.61 -3.84
CA LEU A 78 15.16 4.50 -2.58
C LEU A 78 16.10 4.33 -1.37
N ILE A 79 17.16 3.52 -1.51
CA ILE A 79 18.18 3.31 -0.48
C ILE A 79 18.97 4.60 -0.23
N ARG A 80 19.48 5.23 -1.30
CA ARG A 80 20.23 6.50 -1.18
C ARG A 80 19.40 7.63 -0.60
N SER A 81 18.08 7.62 -0.85
CA SER A 81 17.13 8.58 -0.27
C SER A 81 16.71 8.23 1.17
N GLY A 82 17.09 7.05 1.68
CA GLY A 82 16.75 6.59 3.03
C GLY A 82 15.28 6.23 3.24
N ILE A 83 14.52 5.99 2.17
CA ILE A 83 13.07 5.72 2.23
C ILE A 83 12.67 4.31 1.82
N TYR A 84 13.62 3.44 1.45
CA TYR A 84 13.37 2.08 0.99
C TYR A 84 12.40 1.31 1.92
N LEU A 85 12.72 1.24 3.21
CA LEU A 85 11.88 0.54 4.19
C LEU A 85 10.47 1.16 4.35
N LEU A 86 10.34 2.45 4.11
CA LEU A 86 9.07 3.15 4.21
C LEU A 86 8.19 2.84 2.99
N VAL A 87 8.80 2.77 1.81
CA VAL A 87 8.15 2.32 0.58
C VAL A 87 7.77 0.84 0.68
N GLU A 88 8.64 -0.04 1.18
CA GLU A 88 8.33 -1.45 1.42
C GLU A 88 7.06 -1.64 2.28
N LYS A 89 6.87 -0.80 3.32
CA LYS A 89 5.65 -0.84 4.14
C LYS A 89 4.36 -0.55 3.36
N LEU A 90 4.42 0.15 2.23
CA LEU A 90 3.25 0.36 1.37
C LEU A 90 2.74 -0.94 0.76
N LYS A 91 3.57 -1.99 0.64
CA LYS A 91 3.20 -3.29 0.07
C LYS A 91 2.01 -3.92 0.79
N PHE A 92 1.91 -3.76 2.11
CA PHE A 92 0.74 -4.21 2.89
C PHE A 92 -0.57 -3.54 2.43
N ILE A 93 -0.52 -2.28 2.03
CA ILE A 93 -1.68 -1.57 1.49
C ILE A 93 -2.04 -2.09 0.10
N VAL A 94 -1.05 -2.43 -0.72
CA VAL A 94 -1.26 -3.05 -2.04
C VAL A 94 -2.00 -4.39 -1.89
N TYR A 95 -1.51 -5.28 -1.01
CA TYR A 95 -2.19 -6.54 -0.69
C TYR A 95 -3.62 -6.31 -0.19
N ARG A 96 -3.80 -5.40 0.77
CA ARG A 96 -5.13 -5.03 1.28
C ARG A 96 -6.06 -4.60 0.15
N ASN A 97 -5.59 -3.78 -0.78
CA ASN A 97 -6.41 -3.27 -1.88
C ASN A 97 -6.78 -4.36 -2.88
N LEU A 98 -5.88 -5.30 -3.16
CA LEU A 98 -6.18 -6.49 -3.95
C LEU A 98 -7.29 -7.33 -3.29
N PHE A 99 -7.13 -7.66 -2.02
CA PHE A 99 -8.08 -8.51 -1.30
C PHE A 99 -9.43 -7.81 -1.06
N LYS A 100 -9.43 -6.47 -0.93
CA LYS A 100 -10.67 -5.69 -0.94
C LYS A 100 -11.45 -5.85 -2.24
N LYS A 101 -10.76 -5.94 -3.39
CA LYS A 101 -11.41 -6.20 -4.68
C LYS A 101 -11.99 -7.61 -4.77
N VAL A 102 -11.26 -8.62 -4.27
CA VAL A 102 -11.78 -9.99 -4.14
C VAL A 102 -13.08 -9.99 -3.34
N PHE A 103 -13.10 -9.32 -2.19
CA PHE A 103 -14.32 -9.17 -1.39
C PHE A 103 -15.47 -8.47 -2.15
N ALA A 104 -15.17 -7.38 -2.86
CA ALA A 104 -16.17 -6.66 -3.65
C ALA A 104 -16.76 -7.50 -4.78
N ILE A 105 -15.98 -8.42 -5.35
CA ILE A 105 -16.43 -9.35 -6.41
C ILE A 105 -17.25 -10.49 -5.83
N ARG A 106 -16.80 -11.11 -4.72
CA ARG A 106 -17.44 -12.29 -4.14
C ARG A 106 -18.71 -11.98 -3.34
N GLN A 107 -18.81 -10.76 -2.79
CA GLN A 107 -19.99 -10.26 -2.06
C GLN A 107 -20.49 -11.18 -0.94
N THR A 108 -19.57 -11.87 -0.26
CA THR A 108 -19.86 -12.75 0.89
C THR A 108 -18.90 -12.46 2.04
N HIS A 109 -19.35 -12.71 3.27
CA HIS A 109 -18.54 -12.55 4.48
C HIS A 109 -17.68 -13.77 4.82
N GLN A 110 -17.79 -14.86 4.05
CA GLN A 110 -16.96 -16.05 4.19
C GLN A 110 -16.28 -16.33 2.85
N LEU A 111 -15.03 -15.90 2.70
CA LEU A 111 -14.27 -15.97 1.45
C LEU A 111 -13.33 -17.16 1.47
N ASP A 112 -13.27 -17.89 0.36
CA ASP A 112 -12.36 -19.02 0.22
C ASP A 112 -10.92 -18.51 0.12
N MET A 113 -9.98 -19.18 0.80
CA MET A 113 -8.56 -18.82 0.68
C MET A 113 -8.05 -18.97 -0.76
N ALA A 114 -8.63 -19.89 -1.53
CA ALA A 114 -8.31 -20.06 -2.95
C ALA A 114 -8.65 -18.81 -3.79
N ASP A 115 -9.66 -18.01 -3.41
CA ASP A 115 -10.01 -16.78 -4.11
C ASP A 115 -8.88 -15.73 -3.99
N PHE A 116 -8.22 -15.65 -2.84
CA PHE A 116 -7.09 -14.75 -2.61
C PHE A 116 -5.81 -15.23 -3.30
N LEU A 117 -5.53 -16.53 -3.24
CA LEU A 117 -4.43 -17.15 -3.98
C LEU A 117 -4.55 -16.87 -5.48
N THR A 118 -5.74 -17.11 -6.04
CA THR A 118 -6.04 -16.83 -7.46
C THR A 118 -5.80 -15.36 -7.79
N ALA A 119 -6.20 -14.44 -6.90
CA ALA A 119 -5.99 -13.01 -7.11
C ALA A 119 -4.50 -12.62 -7.10
N LEU A 120 -3.69 -13.24 -6.24
CA LEU A 120 -2.23 -13.04 -6.20
C LEU A 120 -1.56 -13.52 -7.49
N GLN A 121 -1.91 -14.73 -7.92
CA GLN A 121 -1.41 -15.30 -9.18
C GLN A 121 -1.84 -14.46 -10.39
N PHE A 122 -3.09 -13.96 -10.38
CA PHE A 122 -3.62 -13.09 -11.43
C PHE A 122 -2.81 -11.80 -11.59
N VAL A 123 -2.34 -11.20 -10.49
CA VAL A 123 -1.49 -10.00 -10.57
C VAL A 123 -0.01 -10.31 -10.81
N GLY A 124 0.37 -11.58 -11.03
CA GLY A 124 1.73 -11.99 -11.39
C GLY A 124 2.59 -12.50 -10.24
N VAL A 125 2.04 -12.75 -9.05
CA VAL A 125 2.76 -13.39 -7.95
C VAL A 125 2.59 -14.91 -8.10
N THR A 126 3.44 -15.52 -8.93
CA THR A 126 3.24 -16.91 -9.40
C THR A 126 3.69 -17.98 -8.40
N ASP A 127 4.73 -17.71 -7.61
CA ASP A 127 5.35 -18.70 -6.72
C ASP A 127 4.72 -18.70 -5.32
N VAL A 128 3.53 -18.13 -5.18
CA VAL A 128 2.84 -18.02 -3.89
C VAL A 128 1.99 -19.25 -3.60
N SER A 129 2.12 -19.76 -2.39
CA SER A 129 1.39 -20.89 -1.84
C SER A 129 0.15 -20.46 -1.06
N ILE A 130 -0.68 -21.45 -0.70
CA ILE A 130 -1.83 -21.22 0.19
C ILE A 130 -1.37 -20.81 1.59
N ASP A 131 -0.24 -21.32 2.08
CA ASP A 131 0.30 -21.00 3.41
C ASP A 131 0.84 -19.57 3.46
N GLU A 132 1.49 -19.11 2.39
CA GLU A 132 1.89 -17.70 2.26
C GLU A 132 0.67 -16.79 2.15
N THR A 133 -0.39 -17.23 1.44
CA THR A 133 -1.66 -16.49 1.38
C THR A 133 -2.26 -16.32 2.79
N HIS A 134 -2.26 -17.38 3.60
CA HIS A 134 -2.65 -17.30 5.01
C HIS A 134 -1.79 -16.31 5.79
N CYS A 135 -0.47 -16.36 5.61
CA CYS A 135 0.47 -15.47 6.29
C CYS A 135 0.21 -13.99 5.94
N ILE A 136 -0.01 -13.67 4.66
CA ILE A 136 -0.33 -12.31 4.21
C ILE A 136 -1.63 -11.84 4.88
N ILE A 137 -2.69 -12.66 4.85
CA ILE A 137 -3.98 -12.30 5.44
C ILE A 137 -3.88 -12.14 6.95
N ALA A 138 -3.15 -13.03 7.64
CA ALA A 138 -2.93 -12.95 9.08
C ALA A 138 -2.25 -11.62 9.47
N ASN A 139 -1.22 -11.21 8.73
CA ASN A 139 -0.56 -9.93 8.93
C ASN A 139 -1.50 -8.74 8.67
N LEU A 140 -2.35 -8.81 7.63
CA LEU A 140 -3.34 -7.77 7.37
C LEU A 140 -4.43 -7.68 8.46
N ILE A 141 -4.79 -8.79 9.09
CA ILE A 141 -5.69 -8.81 10.25
C ILE A 141 -5.00 -8.18 11.47
N TYR A 142 -3.78 -8.63 11.78
CA TYR A 142 -2.98 -8.11 12.90
C TYR A 142 -2.81 -6.59 12.82
N GLU A 143 -2.53 -6.08 11.63
CA GLU A 143 -2.35 -4.66 11.32
C GLU A 143 -3.68 -3.87 11.25
N GLY A 144 -4.83 -4.49 11.51
CA GLY A 144 -6.15 -3.86 11.47
C GLY A 144 -6.63 -3.45 10.07
N LYS A 145 -5.92 -3.87 9.01
CA LYS A 145 -6.24 -3.58 7.61
C LYS A 145 -7.41 -4.42 7.09
N ILE A 146 -7.63 -5.58 7.71
CA ILE A 146 -8.79 -6.46 7.53
C ILE A 146 -9.41 -6.74 8.91
N LYS A 147 -10.73 -6.60 9.03
CA LYS A 147 -11.48 -7.02 10.21
C LYS A 147 -12.09 -8.40 9.97
N GLY A 148 -11.55 -9.43 10.62
CA GLY A 148 -12.00 -10.80 10.45
C GLY A 148 -11.08 -11.80 11.15
N TYR A 149 -11.33 -13.08 10.90
CA TYR A 149 -10.48 -14.18 11.36
C TYR A 149 -10.38 -15.27 10.30
N ILE A 150 -9.34 -16.09 10.40
CA ILE A 150 -9.14 -17.26 9.53
C ILE A 150 -9.83 -18.46 10.18
N SER A 151 -10.74 -19.09 9.44
CA SER A 151 -11.31 -20.40 9.79
C SER A 151 -10.47 -21.49 9.15
N HIS A 152 -9.54 -22.06 9.92
CA HIS A 152 -8.65 -23.13 9.42
C HIS A 152 -9.43 -24.37 8.98
N ALA A 153 -10.45 -24.79 9.75
CA ALA A 153 -11.26 -25.97 9.43
C ALA A 153 -11.98 -25.91 8.07
N HIS A 154 -12.30 -24.70 7.61
CA HIS A 154 -13.00 -24.49 6.33
C HIS A 154 -12.12 -23.84 5.26
N ASN A 155 -10.86 -23.53 5.57
CA ASN A 155 -9.95 -22.78 4.71
C ASN A 155 -10.54 -21.44 4.20
N LYS A 156 -11.13 -20.65 5.11
CA LYS A 156 -11.83 -19.40 4.78
C LYS A 156 -11.35 -18.22 5.59
N LEU A 157 -11.36 -17.04 4.97
CA LEU A 157 -11.36 -15.77 5.68
C LEU A 157 -12.81 -15.39 6.00
N VAL A 158 -13.14 -15.27 7.29
CA VAL A 158 -14.43 -14.77 7.76
C VAL A 158 -14.28 -13.30 8.13
N VAL A 159 -14.88 -12.40 7.35
CA VAL A 159 -14.75 -10.95 7.55
C VAL A 159 -15.96 -10.34 8.27
N SER A 160 -15.74 -9.22 8.95
CA SER A 160 -16.78 -8.44 9.64
C SER A 160 -17.92 -8.06 8.69
N LYS A 161 -19.15 -8.06 9.22
CA LYS A 161 -20.32 -7.51 8.52
C LYS A 161 -20.25 -5.99 8.36
N GLN A 162 -19.55 -5.33 9.28
CA GLN A 162 -19.39 -3.88 9.29
C GLN A 162 -17.94 -3.53 8.95
N ASN A 163 -17.76 -2.81 7.84
CA ASN A 163 -16.47 -2.29 7.39
C ASN A 163 -15.33 -3.33 7.43
N PRO A 164 -15.45 -4.47 6.71
CA PRO A 164 -14.42 -5.53 6.71
C PRO A 164 -13.03 -5.05 6.27
N PHE A 165 -12.98 -3.98 5.47
CA PHE A 165 -11.76 -3.29 5.08
C PHE A 165 -11.88 -1.82 5.51
N PRO A 166 -11.47 -1.47 6.74
CA PRO A 166 -11.58 -0.10 7.26
C PRO A 166 -10.87 0.94 6.36
N PRO A 167 -11.31 2.21 6.38
CA PRO A 167 -10.56 3.29 5.75
C PRO A 167 -9.13 3.35 6.28
N LEU A 168 -8.17 3.66 5.39
CA LEU A 168 -6.76 3.85 5.77
C LEU A 168 -6.50 5.24 6.33
N ILE A 169 -7.40 6.20 6.00
CA ILE A 169 -7.32 7.57 6.48
C ILE A 169 -7.50 7.54 8.00
N SER A 170 -6.40 7.73 8.71
CA SER A 170 -6.41 8.05 10.12
C SER A 170 -6.92 9.48 10.27
N THR A 171 -8.10 9.65 10.86
CA THR A 171 -8.53 10.92 11.48
C THR A 171 -7.63 11.28 12.64
#